data_AF-A0AAU1C184-F1
#
_entry.id   AF-A0AAU1C184-F1
#
_cell.length_a   1.000
_cell.length_b   1.000
_cell.length_c   1.000
_cell.angle_alpha   90.00
_cell.angle_beta   90.00
_cell.angle_gamma   90.00
#
_symmetry.space_group_name_H-M   'P 1'
#
loop_
_entity.id
_entity.type
_entity.pdbx_description
1 polymer ?
#
loop_
_entity_poly.entity_id
_entity_poly.type
_entity_poly.pdbx_seq_one_letter_code
_entity_poly.pdbx_strand_id
1 'polypeptide(L)'
;MKGRTVRLTGFVAPGNAAAWQLSRIVVSCCAADARVLKVEVHGIAAAPADSWVTVTGTWRPTAKAPALDATGIEHIAHPKNPYRDSARL
;
A
#
# COMPACT_ATOMS: atom_id res chain seq x y z
N MET A 1 -3.37 -9.37 15.30
CA MET A 1 -2.19 -9.35 14.39
C MET A 1 -1.14 -8.31 14.83
N LYS A 2 -0.66 -8.33 16.09
CA LYS A 2 0.45 -7.45 16.50
C LYS A 2 1.78 -8.02 15.98
N GLY A 3 2.69 -7.14 15.52
CA GLY A 3 4.06 -7.50 15.18
C GLY A 3 4.25 -8.32 13.89
N ARG A 4 3.22 -8.42 13.03
CA ARG A 4 3.34 -9.18 11.79
C ARG A 4 4.02 -8.33 10.71
N THR A 5 5.10 -8.85 10.15
CA THR A 5 5.70 -8.31 8.94
C THR A 5 4.76 -8.53 7.75
N VAL A 6 4.48 -7.47 7.01
CA VAL A 6 3.67 -7.48 5.80
C VAL A 6 4.50 -6.94 4.64
N ARG A 7 4.23 -7.47 3.45
CA ARG A 7 4.77 -6.97 2.18
C ARG A 7 3.59 -6.59 1.30
N LEU A 8 3.46 -5.31 1.00
CA LEU A 8 2.33 -4.74 0.27
C LEU A 8 2.81 -4.06 -1.01
N THR A 9 2.06 -4.19 -2.09
CA THR A 9 2.37 -3.55 -3.37
C THR A 9 1.24 -2.60 -3.75
N GLY A 10 1.60 -1.37 -4.13
CA GLY A 10 0.68 -0.31 -4.53
C GLY A 10 1.42 0.85 -5.18
N PHE A 11 0.74 1.97 -5.37
CA PHE A 11 1.32 3.21 -5.86
C PHE A 11 1.34 4.28 -4.76
N VAL A 12 2.33 5.17 -4.83
CA VAL A 12 2.49 6.26 -3.87
C VAL A 12 1.44 7.34 -4.12
N ALA A 13 0.64 7.60 -3.10
CA ALA A 13 -0.25 8.75 -3.04
C ALA A 13 0.17 9.69 -1.90
N PRO A 14 0.04 11.02 -2.09
CA PRO A 14 0.30 11.97 -1.01
C PRO A 14 -0.62 11.70 0.18
N GLY A 15 -0.06 11.76 1.39
CA GLY A 15 -0.78 11.64 2.65
C GLY A 15 -0.70 12.92 3.48
N ASN A 16 -0.82 12.80 4.80
CA ASN A 16 -0.64 13.92 5.72
C ASN A 16 0.86 14.16 6.01
N ALA A 17 1.18 15.22 6.76
CA ALA A 17 2.57 15.61 7.03
C ALA A 17 3.43 14.52 7.73
N ALA A 18 2.82 13.51 8.36
CA ALA A 18 3.51 12.46 9.12
C ALA A 18 3.57 11.10 8.41
N ALA A 19 2.83 10.91 7.30
CA ALA A 19 2.76 9.66 6.57
C ALA A 19 2.28 9.87 5.14
N TRP A 20 2.86 9.10 4.21
CA TRP A 20 2.34 8.96 2.86
C TRP A 20 1.46 7.72 2.73
N GLN A 21 0.66 7.63 1.66
CA GLN A 21 -0.28 6.53 1.47
C GLN A 21 0.23 5.57 0.40
N LEU A 22 0.29 4.28 0.74
CA LEU A 22 0.34 3.22 -0.26
C LEU A 22 -1.09 2.91 -0.70
N SER A 23 -1.40 3.22 -1.96
CA SER A 23 -2.72 3.00 -2.53
C SER A 23 -2.74 1.82 -3.48
N ARG A 24 -3.85 1.10 -3.52
CA ARG A 24 -4.11 0.07 -4.53
C ARG A 24 -5.56 0.12 -4.96
N ILE A 25 -5.80 -0.01 -6.25
CA ILE A 25 -7.14 -0.18 -6.79
C ILE A 25 -7.37 -1.66 -7.00
N VAL A 26 -8.52 -2.17 -6.58
CA VAL A 26 -8.95 -3.54 -6.83
C VAL A 26 -10.30 -3.52 -7.53
N VAL A 27 -10.41 -4.28 -8.62
CA VAL A 27 -11.63 -4.44 -9.43
C VAL A 27 -12.00 -5.92 -9.40
N SER A 28 -13.27 -6.25 -9.14
CA SER A 28 -13.72 -7.65 -9.10
C SER A 28 -14.46 -8.07 -10.36
N CYS A 29 -15.35 -7.23 -10.91
CA CYS A 29 -16.13 -7.54 -12.11
C CYS A 29 -16.19 -6.41 -13.15
N CYS A 30 -16.19 -5.15 -12.74
CA CYS A 30 -16.29 -4.02 -13.66
C CYS A 30 -15.82 -2.72 -13.00
N ALA A 31 -15.56 -1.67 -13.77
CA ALA A 31 -15.10 -0.40 -13.21
C ALA A 31 -16.00 0.17 -12.09
N ALA A 32 -17.30 -0.18 -12.09
CA ALA A 32 -18.24 0.27 -11.07
C ALA A 32 -17.99 -0.35 -9.67
N ASP A 33 -17.28 -1.48 -9.59
CA ASP A 33 -16.96 -2.13 -8.32
C ASP A 33 -15.53 -1.85 -7.82
N ALA A 34 -14.82 -0.95 -8.52
CA ALA A 34 -13.47 -0.57 -8.17
C ALA A 34 -13.41 0.00 -6.74
N ARG A 35 -12.50 -0.55 -5.93
CA ARG A 35 -12.24 -0.08 -4.57
C ARG A 35 -10.79 0.38 -4.43
N VAL A 36 -10.60 1.52 -3.77
CA VAL A 36 -9.28 2.00 -3.38
C VAL A 36 -8.97 1.51 -1.97
N LEU A 37 -7.96 0.66 -1.86
CA LEU A 37 -7.34 0.27 -0.60
C LEU A 37 -6.22 1.27 -0.31
N LYS A 38 -6.14 1.72 0.94
CA LYS A 38 -5.15 2.69 1.40
C LYS A 38 -4.49 2.20 2.68
N VAL A 39 -3.17 2.32 2.74
CA VAL A 39 -2.39 2.03 3.95
C VAL A 39 -1.45 3.20 4.21
N GLU A 40 -1.45 3.72 5.44
CA GLU A 40 -0.50 4.74 5.88
C GLU A 40 0.88 4.12 6.10
N VAL A 41 1.91 4.75 5.52
CA VAL A 41 3.29 4.30 5.61
C VAL A 41 4.10 5.30 6.44
N HIS A 42 4.71 4.80 7.51
CA HIS A 42 5.55 5.58 8.41
C HIS A 42 7.01 5.12 8.40
N GLY A 43 7.90 5.98 8.88
CA GLY A 43 9.29 5.63 9.19
C GLY A 43 10.27 5.79 8.02
N ILE A 44 9.78 5.93 6.79
CA ILE A 44 10.61 6.17 5.60
C ILE A 44 9.99 7.25 4.72
N ALA A 45 10.84 7.96 3.98
CA ALA A 45 10.40 8.92 2.97
C ALA A 45 9.64 8.21 1.84
N ALA A 46 8.67 8.90 1.26
CA ALA A 46 7.95 8.43 0.09
C ALA A 46 8.87 8.41 -1.14
N ALA A 47 8.65 7.44 -2.01
CA ALA A 47 9.07 7.56 -3.41
C ALA A 47 8.27 8.68 -4.12
N PRO A 48 8.63 9.08 -5.35
CA PRO A 48 7.83 10.04 -6.11
C PRO A 48 6.36 9.62 -6.21
N ALA A 49 5.45 10.61 -6.23
CA ALA A 49 4.03 10.35 -6.42
C ALA A 49 3.77 9.52 -7.69
N ASP A 50 2.72 8.70 -7.66
CA ASP A 50 2.29 7.80 -8.75
C ASP A 50 3.28 6.68 -9.10
N SER A 51 4.42 6.57 -8.40
CA SER A 51 5.35 5.46 -8.57
C SER A 51 4.79 4.17 -7.94
N TRP A 52 5.03 3.05 -8.61
CA TRP A 52 4.70 1.72 -8.08
C TRP A 52 5.82 1.21 -7.19
N VAL A 53 5.45 0.75 -6.00
CA VAL A 53 6.39 0.29 -5.00
C VAL A 53 5.89 -0.97 -4.31
N THR A 54 6.84 -1.76 -3.81
CA THR A 54 6.58 -2.73 -2.76
C THR A 54 7.15 -2.21 -1.45
N VAL A 55 6.30 -2.16 -0.42
CA VAL A 55 6.65 -1.75 0.94
C VAL A 55 6.66 -2.97 1.83
N THR A 56 7.74 -3.14 2.58
CA THR A 56 7.84 -4.14 3.66
C THR A 56 7.85 -3.41 4.99
N GLY A 57 7.13 -3.94 5.97
CA GLY A 57 7.09 -3.32 7.29
C GLY A 57 6.25 -4.08 8.31
N THR A 58 6.16 -3.52 9.51
CA THR A 58 5.41 -4.10 10.62
C THR A 58 4.03 -3.47 10.71
N TRP A 59 2.99 -4.28 10.73
CA TRP A 59 1.60 -3.81 10.85
C TRP A 59 1.33 -3.09 12.18
N ARG A 60 0.58 -1.98 12.14
CA ARG A 60 0.11 -1.19 13.30
C ARG A 60 -1.36 -1.48 13.62
N PRO A 61 -1.68 -2.49 14.45
CA PRO A 61 -3.08 -2.91 14.66
C PRO A 61 -3.91 -1.97 15.55
N THR A 62 -3.29 -1.00 16.20
CA THR A 62 -3.98 -0.02 17.06
C THR A 62 -4.18 1.33 16.36
N ALA A 63 -3.77 1.46 15.09
CA ALA A 63 -4.00 2.65 14.30
C ALA A 63 -5.50 2.78 13.95
N LYS A 64 -5.98 4.02 13.82
CA LYS A 64 -7.38 4.30 13.43
C LYS A 64 -7.70 3.90 11.98
N ALA A 65 -6.67 3.86 11.13
CA ALA A 65 -6.72 3.41 9.75
C ALA A 65 -5.63 2.33 9.53
N PRO A 66 -5.75 1.50 8.47
CA PRO A 66 -4.68 0.61 8.04
C PRO A 66 -3.33 1.32 7.97
N ALA A 67 -2.34 0.84 8.73
CA ALA A 67 -1.03 1.48 8.80
C ALA A 67 0.09 0.48 9.08
N LEU A 68 1.30 0.82 8.66
CA LEU A 68 2.52 0.07 8.95
C LEU A 68 3.72 0.98 9.24
N ASP A 69 4.66 0.44 10.01
CA ASP A 69 6.02 0.95 10.14
C ASP A 69 6.89 0.30 9.06
N ALA A 70 7.30 1.07 8.06
CA ALA A 70 8.07 0.52 6.95
C ALA A 70 9.53 0.31 7.34
N THR A 71 10.06 -0.83 6.92
CA THR A 71 11.47 -1.20 7.04
C THR A 71 12.17 -1.23 5.68
N GLY A 72 11.42 -1.18 4.58
CA GLY A 72 11.98 -1.11 3.24
C GLY A 72 10.95 -0.73 2.19
N ILE A 73 11.44 -0.08 1.12
CA ILE A 73 10.69 0.27 -0.08
C ILE A 73 11.50 -0.16 -1.30
N GLU A 74 10.81 -0.78 -2.26
CA GLU A 74 11.38 -1.22 -3.53
C GLU A 74 10.57 -0.60 -4.66
N HIS A 75 11.21 0.17 -5.53
CA HIS A 75 10.56 0.62 -6.77
C HIS A 75 10.35 -0.57 -7.70
N ILE A 76 9.15 -0.68 -8.24
CA ILE A 76 8.81 -1.71 -9.20
C ILE A 76 8.22 -1.09 -10.46
N ALA A 77 8.31 -1.81 -11.58
CA ALA A 77 7.51 -1.47 -12.74
C ALA A 77 6.00 -1.61 -12.42
N HIS A 78 5.17 -0.89 -13.17
CA HIS A 78 3.72 -1.05 -13.12
C HIS A 78 3.35 -2.54 -13.26
N PRO A 79 2.63 -3.14 -12.29
CA PRO A 79 2.28 -4.57 -12.38
C PRO A 79 1.45 -4.88 -13.62
N LYS A 80 1.65 -6.07 -14.21
CA LYS A 80 0.88 -6.51 -15.40
C LYS A 80 -0.64 -6.57 -15.15
N ASN A 81 -1.06 -6.87 -13.92
CA ASN A 81 -2.46 -6.94 -13.49
C ASN A 81 -2.68 -6.04 -12.25
N PRO A 82 -2.68 -4.71 -12.42
CA PRO A 82 -2.60 -3.78 -11.29
C PRO A 82 -3.88 -3.78 -10.43
N TYR A 83 -5.01 -4.17 -11.02
CA TYR A 83 -6.33 -4.14 -10.38
C TYR A 83 -6.80 -5.47 -9.81
N ARG A 84 -6.04 -6.56 -10.01
CA ARG A 84 -6.39 -7.85 -9.44
C ARG A 84 -5.84 -7.97 -8.03
N ASP A 85 -6.69 -8.42 -7.11
CA ASP A 85 -6.23 -8.82 -5.78
C ASP A 85 -5.55 -10.18 -5.87
N SER A 86 -4.23 -10.20 -5.67
CA SER A 86 -3.42 -11.41 -5.64
C SER A 86 -3.31 -12.02 -4.24
N ALA A 87 -3.88 -11.38 -3.21
CA ALA A 87 -3.94 -11.93 -1.85
C ALA A 87 -5.12 -12.90 -1.66
N ARG A 88 -6.07 -12.90 -2.60
CA ARG A 88 -7.13 -13.90 -2.72
C ARG A 88 -6.61 -15.07 -3.55
N LEU A 89 -6.13 -16.11 -2.87
CA LEU A 89 -6.06 -17.46 -3.43
C LEU A 89 -7.48 -18.01 -3.55
#